data_AF-A0A7M4EDR8-F1
#
_entry.id   AF-A0A7M4EDR8-F1
#
_cell.length_a   1.000
_cell.length_b   1.000
_cell.length_c   1.000
_cell.angle_alpha   90.00
_cell.angle_beta   90.00
_cell.angle_gamma   90.00
#
_symmetry.space_group_name_H-M   'P 1'
#
loop_
_entity.id
_entity.type
_entity.pdbx_description
1 polymer ?
#
loop_
_entity_poly.entity_id
_entity_poly.type
_entity_poly.pdbx_seq_one_letter_code
_entity_poly.pdbx_strand_id
1 'polypeptide(L)'
;QARHTGGWGRLLLLCASLGEAWRAYGPGFVCRVFRHGDRTPIENFPTDLHKESEWPQGFGQLTKTGMRQQHELGQYTRKRYSKFLSATYNRKQVYIQSTDYDRTLMSAQTYLAGLFPPIGNQIWNPRILWQPIPVHTRPQSADKRIHNYTLPEWATKDFTDKMQKLTELSLLSLFGIYKTEEKSRLQGGVLMNDILKNIKKAANPSNKRKLRIYSAHDTTIGALQVALNIFNGKLPPYSACQFFELYQESSGQYSIEMYYRNDTSKDPYLLTLPGCTPACPLEKFAELVSPVLVEDWSKACGNKDIMRVCFAKMLCVCNSLSNLLKLWVLTIVSANQARSLVQRDPG
;
A
#
# COMPACT_ATOMS: atom_id res chain seq x y z
N GLN A 1 -56.76 -40.54 6.83
CA GLN A 1 -55.51 -40.61 6.04
C GLN A 1 -54.88 -39.22 5.98
N ALA A 2 -54.13 -38.82 7.00
CA ALA A 2 -53.40 -37.56 7.02
C ALA A 2 -52.00 -37.78 6.43
N ARG A 3 -51.67 -37.04 5.37
CA ARG A 3 -50.46 -37.18 4.57
C ARG A 3 -49.23 -36.71 5.34
N HIS A 4 -48.19 -37.53 5.33
CA HIS A 4 -46.82 -37.18 5.72
C HIS A 4 -46.26 -36.10 4.77
N THR A 5 -46.19 -34.86 5.22
CA THR A 5 -45.41 -33.78 4.59
C THR A 5 -44.51 -33.13 5.64
N GLY A 6 -43.43 -33.82 6.04
CA GLY A 6 -42.54 -33.34 7.12
C GLY A 6 -41.05 -33.66 6.95
N GLY A 7 -40.63 -34.21 5.80
CA GLY A 7 -39.23 -34.64 5.60
C GLY A 7 -38.31 -33.60 4.93
N TRP A 8 -38.85 -32.78 4.02
CA TRP A 8 -38.04 -31.91 3.17
C TRP A 8 -37.58 -30.61 3.86
N GLY A 9 -38.39 -30.07 4.79
CA GLY A 9 -38.05 -28.85 5.54
C GLY A 9 -36.88 -29.04 6.51
N ARG A 10 -36.75 -30.21 7.14
CA ARG A 10 -35.62 -30.52 8.04
C ARG A 10 -34.31 -30.75 7.29
N LEU A 11 -34.35 -31.29 6.07
CA LEU A 11 -33.15 -31.52 5.26
C LEU A 11 -32.57 -30.20 4.70
N LEU A 12 -33.43 -29.25 4.32
CA LEU A 12 -33.03 -27.90 3.90
C LEU A 12 -32.41 -27.10 5.05
N LEU A 13 -32.94 -27.22 6.27
CA LEU A 13 -32.36 -26.61 7.48
C LEU A 13 -31.00 -27.21 7.85
N LEU A 14 -30.79 -28.52 7.65
CA LEU A 14 -29.49 -29.17 7.83
C LEU A 14 -28.44 -28.69 6.80
N CYS A 15 -28.81 -28.51 5.53
CA CYS A 15 -27.89 -27.98 4.51
C CYS A 15 -27.51 -26.51 4.73
N ALA A 16 -28.44 -25.68 5.22
CA ALA A 16 -28.12 -24.29 5.61
C ALA A 16 -27.14 -24.24 6.80
N SER A 17 -27.31 -25.13 7.78
CA SER A 17 -26.39 -25.24 8.93
C SER A 17 -24.98 -25.73 8.56
N LEU A 18 -24.84 -26.52 7.49
CA LEU A 18 -23.54 -26.94 6.97
C LEU A 18 -22.81 -25.82 6.20
N GLY A 19 -23.55 -24.88 5.61
CA GLY A 19 -22.95 -23.70 4.98
C GLY A 19 -22.37 -22.71 5.99
N GLU A 20 -23.03 -22.53 7.13
CA GLU A 20 -22.49 -21.76 8.26
C GLU A 20 -21.28 -22.47 8.91
N ALA A 21 -21.23 -23.80 8.86
CA ALA A 21 -20.14 -24.59 9.44
C ALA A 21 -18.78 -24.42 8.74
N TRP A 22 -18.72 -24.06 7.46
CA TRP A 22 -17.43 -23.94 6.75
C TRP A 22 -16.69 -22.64 7.08
N ARG A 23 -17.42 -21.51 7.16
CA ARG A 23 -16.86 -20.23 7.64
C ARG A 23 -16.49 -20.26 9.12
N ALA A 24 -17.07 -21.18 9.90
CA ALA A 24 -16.77 -21.32 11.34
C ALA A 24 -15.31 -21.70 11.64
N TYR A 25 -14.59 -22.29 10.68
CA TYR A 25 -13.14 -22.62 10.80
C TYR A 25 -12.21 -21.47 10.40
N GLY A 26 -12.77 -20.34 9.93
CA GLY A 26 -12.03 -19.17 9.48
C GLY A 26 -11.63 -19.22 8.01
N PRO A 27 -10.83 -18.25 7.53
CA PRO A 27 -10.41 -18.19 6.14
C PRO A 27 -9.47 -19.36 5.78
N GLY A 28 -9.39 -19.71 4.50
CA GLY A 28 -8.38 -20.64 3.98
C GLY A 28 -7.00 -19.98 3.78
N PHE A 29 -6.99 -18.68 3.49
CA PHE A 29 -5.77 -17.89 3.30
C PHE A 29 -6.01 -16.43 3.65
N VAL A 30 -4.97 -15.77 4.17
CA VAL A 30 -4.99 -14.34 4.50
C VAL A 30 -3.77 -13.65 3.91
N CYS A 31 -4.01 -12.53 3.25
CA CYS A 31 -2.97 -11.61 2.81
C CYS A 31 -3.11 -10.28 3.56
N ARG A 32 -2.03 -9.81 4.19
CA ARG A 32 -2.01 -8.54 4.96
C ARG A 32 -0.95 -7.60 4.44
N VAL A 33 -1.30 -6.34 4.26
CA VAL A 33 -0.39 -5.24 3.93
C VAL A 33 -0.55 -4.18 5.01
N PHE A 34 0.51 -3.88 5.75
CA PHE A 34 0.47 -2.85 6.78
C PHE A 34 1.54 -1.79 6.60
N ARG A 35 1.21 -0.57 7.04
CA ARG A 35 2.17 0.52 7.22
C ARG A 35 3.01 0.22 8.45
N HIS A 36 4.29 0.56 8.43
CA HIS A 36 5.14 0.57 9.63
C HIS A 36 4.50 1.34 10.81
N GLY A 37 5.01 1.09 12.02
CA GLY A 37 4.60 1.83 13.22
C GLY A 37 5.07 3.29 13.21
N ASP A 38 4.71 4.03 14.24
CA ASP A 38 5.27 5.36 14.51
C ASP A 38 6.82 5.33 14.52
N ARG A 39 7.41 6.40 14.02
CA ARG A 39 8.84 6.52 13.71
C ARG A 39 9.36 7.94 14.01
N THR A 40 10.50 8.35 13.49
CA THR A 40 11.03 9.71 13.56
C THR A 40 11.05 10.36 12.16
N PRO A 41 10.98 11.71 12.03
CA PRO A 41 10.89 12.42 10.76
C PRO A 41 12.00 11.94 9.90
N ILE A 42 11.77 11.86 8.61
CA ILE A 42 12.81 11.34 7.73
C ILE A 42 13.62 12.48 7.10
N GLU A 43 13.10 13.70 7.23
CA GLU A 43 13.69 15.00 6.94
C GLU A 43 12.84 16.06 7.63
N ASN A 44 13.43 17.23 7.87
CA ASN A 44 12.75 18.41 8.41
C ASN A 44 12.86 19.57 7.42
N PHE A 45 11.95 20.54 7.54
CA PHE A 45 12.05 21.79 6.77
C PHE A 45 13.15 22.69 7.36
N PRO A 46 13.78 23.59 6.59
CA PRO A 46 14.96 24.33 7.04
C PRO A 46 14.79 25.09 8.37
N THR A 47 13.60 25.65 8.59
CA THR A 47 13.24 26.42 9.79
C THR A 47 12.64 25.57 10.91
N ASP A 48 12.69 24.25 10.83
CA ASP A 48 12.20 23.38 11.89
C ASP A 48 13.06 23.56 13.15
N LEU A 49 12.37 23.71 14.27
CA LEU A 49 12.95 23.88 15.60
C LEU A 49 13.69 22.62 16.03
N HIS A 50 13.20 21.45 15.60
CA HIS A 50 13.75 20.17 16.02
C HIS A 50 14.78 19.68 15.00
N LYS A 51 15.98 19.37 15.46
CA LYS A 51 17.04 18.79 14.61
C LYS A 51 17.12 17.27 14.80
N GLU A 52 17.82 16.60 13.88
CA GLU A 52 17.99 15.13 13.93
C GLU A 52 18.57 14.65 15.26
N SER A 53 19.48 15.43 15.86
CA SER A 53 20.12 15.16 17.14
C SER A 53 19.15 15.01 18.31
N GLU A 54 17.94 15.56 18.21
CA GLU A 54 16.90 15.44 19.25
C GLU A 54 16.14 14.11 19.17
N TRP A 55 16.38 13.32 18.12
CA TRP A 55 15.79 12.01 17.93
C TRP A 55 16.80 10.96 18.37
N PRO A 56 16.54 10.17 19.42
CA PRO A 56 17.56 9.27 19.97
C PRO A 56 18.07 8.20 18.99
N GLN A 57 17.31 7.92 17.93
CA GLN A 57 17.69 6.99 16.86
C GLN A 57 18.04 7.72 15.54
N GLY A 58 17.98 9.05 15.51
CA GLY A 58 18.06 9.85 14.27
C GLY A 58 16.76 9.81 13.46
N PHE A 59 16.82 10.27 12.22
CA PHE A 59 15.67 10.40 11.32
C PHE A 59 15.25 9.08 10.65
N GLY A 60 13.94 8.93 10.41
CA GLY A 60 13.37 7.78 9.69
C GLY A 60 13.24 6.48 10.49
N GLN A 61 13.50 6.51 11.79
CA GLN A 61 13.67 5.33 12.63
C GLN A 61 12.45 4.99 13.45
N LEU A 62 12.15 3.71 13.63
CA LEU A 62 10.98 3.26 14.40
C LEU A 62 11.08 3.68 15.87
N THR A 63 10.03 4.30 16.42
CA THR A 63 10.00 4.69 17.83
C THR A 63 9.54 3.54 18.71
N LYS A 64 9.73 3.67 20.02
CA LYS A 64 9.13 2.77 21.02
C LYS A 64 7.60 2.74 20.92
N THR A 65 6.97 3.86 20.53
CA THR A 65 5.53 3.90 20.26
C THR A 65 5.17 3.05 19.04
N GLY A 66 5.93 3.17 17.95
CA GLY A 66 5.73 2.33 16.77
C GLY A 66 5.92 0.84 17.03
N MET A 67 6.90 0.48 17.86
CA MET A 67 7.07 -0.89 18.32
C MET A 67 5.81 -1.40 19.04
N ARG A 68 5.27 -0.65 20.01
CA ARG A 68 4.04 -1.03 20.72
C ARG A 68 2.85 -1.19 19.78
N GLN A 69 2.68 -0.28 18.83
CA GLN A 69 1.59 -0.35 17.85
C GLN A 69 1.68 -1.61 16.97
N GLN A 70 2.89 -1.96 16.52
CA GLN A 70 3.08 -3.16 15.68
C GLN A 70 2.93 -4.45 16.49
N HIS A 71 3.41 -4.45 17.73
CA HIS A 71 3.19 -5.57 18.64
C HIS A 71 1.70 -5.81 18.88
N GLU A 72 0.94 -4.73 19.13
CA GLU A 72 -0.52 -4.77 19.28
C GLU A 72 -1.20 -5.31 18.01
N LEU A 73 -0.80 -4.84 16.82
CA LEU A 73 -1.33 -5.36 15.56
C LEU A 73 -1.06 -6.87 15.38
N GLY A 74 0.09 -7.34 15.86
CA GLY A 74 0.45 -8.76 15.94
C GLY A 74 -0.47 -9.54 16.87
N GLN A 75 -0.71 -9.02 18.08
CA GLN A 75 -1.63 -9.61 19.07
C GLN A 75 -3.07 -9.65 18.56
N TYR A 76 -3.54 -8.56 17.93
CA TYR A 76 -4.85 -8.51 17.27
C TYR A 76 -4.96 -9.61 16.20
N THR A 77 -3.94 -9.74 15.35
CA THR A 77 -3.90 -10.80 14.33
C THR A 77 -3.98 -12.18 14.96
N ARG A 78 -3.22 -12.42 16.03
CA ARG A 78 -3.22 -13.69 16.76
C ARG A 78 -4.59 -14.03 17.34
N LYS A 79 -5.26 -13.03 17.93
CA LYS A 79 -6.61 -13.19 18.48
C LYS A 79 -7.62 -13.51 17.36
N ARG A 80 -7.64 -12.71 16.28
CA ARG A 80 -8.55 -12.86 15.15
C ARG A 80 -8.43 -14.24 14.49
N TYR A 81 -7.22 -14.74 14.34
CA TYR A 81 -6.95 -16.00 13.63
C TYR A 81 -6.55 -17.15 14.55
N SER A 82 -6.94 -17.12 15.81
CA SER A 82 -6.60 -18.15 16.81
C SER A 82 -7.06 -19.56 16.42
N LYS A 83 -8.19 -19.69 15.71
CA LYS A 83 -8.71 -20.97 15.17
C LYS A 83 -8.10 -21.36 13.82
N PHE A 84 -7.60 -20.38 13.07
CA PHE A 84 -7.09 -20.56 11.71
C PHE A 84 -5.58 -20.86 11.67
N LEU A 85 -4.79 -20.10 12.44
CA LEU A 85 -3.34 -20.21 12.52
C LEU A 85 -2.93 -21.17 13.63
N SER A 86 -1.89 -21.96 13.37
CA SER A 86 -1.26 -22.77 14.41
C SER A 86 -0.71 -21.90 15.54
N ALA A 87 -0.74 -22.43 16.76
CA ALA A 87 -0.28 -21.69 17.93
C ALA A 87 1.23 -21.38 17.90
N THR A 88 2.00 -22.20 17.21
CA THR A 88 3.44 -22.07 16.96
C THR A 88 3.71 -21.58 15.53
N TYR A 89 4.84 -20.90 15.32
CA TYR A 89 5.25 -20.49 13.97
C TYR A 89 5.58 -21.70 13.09
N ASN A 90 5.18 -21.64 11.81
CA ASN A 90 5.55 -22.64 10.80
C ASN A 90 5.90 -21.96 9.47
N ARG A 91 7.15 -22.12 9.00
CA ARG A 91 7.65 -21.50 7.77
C ARG A 91 6.88 -21.87 6.50
N LYS A 92 6.20 -23.03 6.49
CA LYS A 92 5.36 -23.47 5.35
C LYS A 92 4.01 -22.74 5.33
N GLN A 93 3.53 -22.28 6.49
CA GLN A 93 2.25 -21.60 6.64
C GLN A 93 2.35 -20.07 6.63
N VAL A 94 3.46 -19.49 7.08
CA VAL A 94 3.60 -18.02 7.25
C VAL A 94 4.80 -17.49 6.47
N TYR A 95 4.55 -16.49 5.61
CA TYR A 95 5.58 -15.79 4.86
C TYR A 95 5.43 -14.29 5.08
N ILE A 96 6.55 -13.61 5.30
CA ILE A 96 6.56 -12.18 5.50
C ILE A 96 7.66 -11.53 4.65
N GLN A 97 7.27 -10.45 3.99
CA GLN A 97 8.12 -9.62 3.18
C GLN A 97 8.04 -8.18 3.69
N SER A 98 9.16 -7.48 3.69
CA SER A 98 9.26 -6.08 4.05
C SER A 98 9.90 -5.31 2.90
N THR A 99 9.64 -4.00 2.83
CA THR A 99 10.58 -3.08 2.18
C THR A 99 11.86 -2.97 2.99
N ASP A 100 12.93 -2.48 2.36
CA ASP A 100 14.28 -2.45 2.92
C ASP A 100 14.57 -1.16 3.69
N TYR A 101 13.70 -0.83 4.65
CA TYR A 101 13.98 0.19 5.65
C TYR A 101 13.96 -0.41 7.05
N ASP A 102 14.84 0.10 7.92
CA ASP A 102 14.86 -0.25 9.33
C ASP A 102 13.46 -0.19 9.95
N ARG A 103 12.71 0.90 9.71
CA ARG A 103 11.35 1.06 10.24
C ARG A 103 10.36 -0.02 9.81
N THR A 104 10.46 -0.55 8.59
CA THR A 104 9.55 -1.60 8.11
C THR A 104 10.03 -2.98 8.52
N LEU A 105 11.33 -3.23 8.52
CA LEU A 105 11.93 -4.48 9.03
C LEU A 105 11.68 -4.66 10.53
N MET A 106 11.94 -3.62 11.33
CA MET A 106 11.68 -3.61 12.77
C MET A 106 10.18 -3.72 13.07
N SER A 107 9.32 -3.07 12.27
CA SER A 107 7.87 -3.23 12.39
C SER A 107 7.44 -4.68 12.16
N ALA A 108 7.98 -5.33 11.11
CA ALA A 108 7.70 -6.73 10.83
C ALA A 108 8.15 -7.65 11.97
N GLN A 109 9.36 -7.46 12.49
CA GLN A 109 9.87 -8.25 13.63
C GLN A 109 9.01 -8.05 14.88
N THR A 110 8.61 -6.81 15.18
CA THR A 110 7.78 -6.50 16.35
C THR A 110 6.36 -7.06 16.22
N TYR A 111 5.79 -6.97 15.03
CA TYR A 111 4.51 -7.61 14.69
C TYR A 111 4.56 -9.13 14.88
N LEU A 112 5.64 -9.79 14.43
CA LEU A 112 5.83 -11.23 14.60
C LEU A 112 6.00 -11.64 16.06
N ALA A 113 6.64 -10.81 16.88
CA ALA A 113 6.74 -11.04 18.32
C ALA A 113 5.37 -11.08 19.00
N GLY A 114 4.44 -10.21 18.60
CA GLY A 114 3.06 -10.23 19.08
C GLY A 114 2.20 -11.36 18.50
N LEU A 115 2.53 -11.83 17.29
CA LEU A 115 1.77 -12.88 16.60
C LEU A 115 2.18 -14.31 16.98
N PHE A 116 3.48 -14.54 17.18
CA PHE A 116 4.07 -15.86 17.45
C PHE A 116 5.03 -15.83 18.66
N PRO A 117 4.55 -15.47 19.87
CA PRO A 117 5.34 -15.72 21.07
C PRO A 117 5.68 -17.22 21.15
N PRO A 118 6.94 -17.59 21.46
CA PRO A 118 7.36 -18.98 21.49
C PRO A 118 6.64 -19.71 22.63
N ILE A 119 6.14 -20.91 22.31
CA ILE A 119 5.51 -21.81 23.28
C ILE A 119 6.07 -23.21 23.13
N GLY A 120 6.07 -23.98 24.21
CA GLY A 120 6.57 -25.36 24.22
C GLY A 120 8.00 -25.45 23.67
N ASN A 121 8.20 -26.30 22.66
CA ASN A 121 9.51 -26.55 22.06
C ASN A 121 10.09 -25.37 21.24
N GLN A 122 9.31 -24.31 20.97
CA GLN A 122 9.84 -23.10 20.31
C GLN A 122 10.50 -22.12 21.30
N ILE A 123 10.39 -22.37 22.61
CA ILE A 123 11.12 -21.60 23.62
C ILE A 123 12.57 -22.06 23.60
N TRP A 124 13.42 -21.31 22.88
CA TRP A 124 14.87 -21.55 22.86
C TRP A 124 15.57 -20.96 24.09
N ASN A 125 14.97 -19.96 24.74
CA ASN A 125 15.48 -19.32 25.94
C ASN A 125 14.32 -18.95 26.89
N PRO A 126 14.25 -19.51 28.11
CA PRO A 126 13.13 -19.28 29.02
C PRO A 126 13.07 -17.85 29.59
N ARG A 127 14.16 -17.08 29.51
CA ARG A 127 14.19 -15.67 29.93
C ARG A 127 13.80 -14.70 28.81
N ILE A 128 13.72 -15.19 27.56
CA ILE A 128 13.44 -14.39 26.37
C ILE A 128 12.30 -15.07 25.60
N LEU A 129 11.06 -14.64 25.86
CA LEU A 129 9.86 -15.13 25.17
C LEU A 129 9.72 -14.48 23.78
N TRP A 130 10.78 -14.59 22.98
CA TRP A 130 10.86 -14.16 21.59
C TRP A 130 11.59 -15.24 20.78
N GLN A 131 11.22 -15.40 19.51
CA GLN A 131 11.91 -16.31 18.59
C GLN A 131 12.24 -15.59 17.27
N PRO A 132 13.39 -15.87 16.65
CA PRO A 132 13.74 -15.31 15.36
C PRO A 132 12.84 -15.89 14.27
N ILE A 133 12.04 -15.04 13.62
CA ILE A 133 11.23 -15.39 12.46
C ILE A 133 11.78 -14.62 11.24
N PRO A 134 12.05 -15.29 10.11
CA PRO A 134 12.67 -14.64 8.95
C PRO A 134 11.75 -13.60 8.32
N VAL A 135 12.30 -12.41 8.08
CA VAL A 135 11.68 -11.32 7.30
C VAL A 135 12.46 -11.14 6.02
N HIS A 136 11.81 -11.38 4.88
CA HIS A 136 12.44 -11.26 3.57
C HIS A 136 12.36 -9.83 3.04
N THR A 137 13.40 -9.35 2.39
CA THR A 137 13.48 -8.00 1.81
C THR A 137 14.07 -8.05 0.41
N ARG A 138 13.94 -6.94 -0.33
CA ARG A 138 14.64 -6.70 -1.60
C ARG A 138 15.25 -5.31 -1.53
N PRO A 139 16.50 -5.10 -2.03
CA PRO A 139 17.20 -3.83 -1.91
C PRO A 139 16.40 -2.69 -2.54
N GLN A 140 16.46 -1.52 -1.91
CA GLN A 140 15.56 -0.41 -2.21
C GLN A 140 16.25 0.82 -2.82
N SER A 141 15.49 1.54 -3.65
CA SER A 141 15.65 2.96 -3.99
C SER A 141 14.52 3.80 -3.34
N ALA A 142 14.87 5.00 -2.84
CA ALA A 142 14.29 5.69 -1.67
C ALA A 142 12.90 6.39 -1.81
N ASP A 143 12.14 6.50 -0.70
CA ASP A 143 11.14 7.56 -0.36
C ASP A 143 10.62 7.53 1.12
N LYS A 144 10.11 8.66 1.64
CA LYS A 144 10.12 9.10 3.06
C LYS A 144 8.87 9.94 3.53
N ARG A 145 8.48 10.00 4.86
CA ARG A 145 7.90 11.16 5.67
C ARG A 145 6.73 10.95 6.70
N ILE A 146 6.70 11.76 7.81
CA ILE A 146 5.63 12.20 8.80
C ILE A 146 5.99 11.92 10.27
N HIS A 147 5.95 12.84 11.28
CA HIS A 147 5.89 12.56 12.77
C HIS A 147 5.31 13.69 13.65
N ASN A 148 5.16 13.40 14.95
CA ASN A 148 4.38 14.12 15.97
C ASN A 148 5.26 14.73 17.10
N TYR A 149 5.62 16.01 16.97
CA TYR A 149 6.34 16.84 17.96
C TYR A 149 5.49 18.04 18.40
N THR A 150 5.90 18.71 19.48
CA THR A 150 5.30 19.99 19.87
C THR A 150 5.52 20.99 18.75
N LEU A 151 4.43 21.43 18.14
CA LEU A 151 4.49 22.25 16.94
C LEU A 151 4.92 23.68 17.30
N PRO A 152 5.69 24.36 16.43
CA PRO A 152 5.95 25.78 16.60
C PRO A 152 4.63 26.55 16.62
N GLU A 153 4.59 27.73 17.28
CA GLU A 153 3.33 28.47 17.52
C GLU A 153 2.50 28.74 16.25
N TRP A 154 3.16 28.92 15.11
CA TRP A 154 2.50 29.14 13.81
C TRP A 154 1.81 27.89 13.25
N ALA A 155 2.23 26.70 13.64
CA ALA A 155 1.67 25.41 13.22
C ALA A 155 0.45 25.05 14.08
N THR A 156 -0.53 25.96 14.06
CA THR A 156 -1.83 25.82 14.72
C THR A 156 -2.64 24.63 14.17
N LYS A 157 -3.70 24.24 14.89
CA LYS A 157 -4.61 23.17 14.44
C LYS A 157 -5.19 23.42 13.04
N ASP A 158 -5.57 24.66 12.73
CA ASP A 158 -6.07 25.01 11.39
C ASP A 158 -4.99 24.81 10.31
N PHE A 159 -3.74 25.21 10.60
CA PHE A 159 -2.62 24.97 9.70
C PHE A 159 -2.35 23.47 9.51
N THR A 160 -2.32 22.68 10.59
CA THR A 160 -2.11 21.23 10.49
C THR A 160 -3.23 20.53 9.73
N ASP A 161 -4.48 20.94 9.95
CA ASP A 161 -5.65 20.40 9.25
C ASP A 161 -5.57 20.72 7.74
N LYS A 162 -5.10 21.93 7.38
CA LYS A 162 -4.83 22.31 5.97
C LYS A 162 -3.70 21.49 5.37
N MET A 163 -2.58 21.32 6.08
CA MET A 163 -1.44 20.54 5.60
C MET A 163 -1.78 19.05 5.45
N GLN A 164 -2.58 18.50 6.35
CA GLN A 164 -3.11 17.15 6.23
C GLN A 164 -3.94 17.01 4.95
N LYS A 165 -4.89 17.92 4.71
CA LYS A 165 -5.70 17.92 3.47
C LYS A 165 -4.83 18.05 2.21
N LEU A 166 -3.79 18.86 2.23
CA LEU A 166 -2.84 18.99 1.12
C LEU A 166 -2.04 17.70 0.90
N THR A 167 -1.67 17.00 1.97
CA THR A 167 -0.95 15.72 1.88
C THR A 167 -1.88 14.60 1.39
N GLU A 168 -3.13 14.59 1.83
CA GLU A 168 -4.20 13.71 1.32
C GLU A 168 -4.43 13.96 -0.17
N LEU A 169 -4.54 15.23 -0.58
CA LEU A 169 -4.64 15.63 -1.99
C LEU A 169 -3.40 15.25 -2.79
N SER A 170 -2.20 15.39 -2.22
CA SER A 170 -0.94 14.98 -2.86
C SER A 170 -0.92 13.47 -3.12
N LEU A 171 -1.31 12.65 -2.13
CA LEU A 171 -1.43 11.20 -2.28
C LEU A 171 -2.48 10.83 -3.34
N LEU A 172 -3.64 11.49 -3.31
CA LEU A 172 -4.70 11.31 -4.31
C LEU A 172 -4.25 11.73 -5.70
N SER A 173 -3.46 12.79 -5.84
CA SER A 173 -2.92 13.23 -7.13
C SER A 173 -1.84 12.28 -7.66
N LEU A 174 -1.03 11.71 -6.76
CA LEU A 174 0.02 10.76 -7.10
C LEU A 174 -0.55 9.50 -7.76
N PHE A 175 -1.62 8.94 -7.19
CA PHE A 175 -2.20 7.66 -7.66
C PHE A 175 -3.50 7.80 -8.45
N GLY A 176 -4.27 8.85 -8.18
CA GLY A 176 -5.60 9.10 -8.74
C GLY A 176 -5.71 10.44 -9.46
N ILE A 177 -6.94 10.98 -9.50
CA ILE A 177 -7.39 12.22 -10.16
C ILE A 177 -7.28 12.19 -11.68
N TYR A 178 -6.09 11.97 -12.23
CA TYR A 178 -5.83 11.95 -13.66
C TYR A 178 -5.20 10.63 -14.07
N LYS A 179 -5.77 9.99 -15.10
CA LYS A 179 -5.33 8.70 -15.64
C LYS A 179 -5.19 7.62 -14.54
N THR A 180 -6.16 7.57 -13.62
CA THR A 180 -6.14 6.70 -12.43
C THR A 180 -5.90 5.25 -12.78
N GLU A 181 -6.56 4.70 -13.80
CA GLU A 181 -6.39 3.31 -14.22
C GLU A 181 -4.97 3.03 -14.72
N GLU A 182 -4.43 3.89 -15.59
CA GLU A 182 -3.07 3.78 -16.10
C GLU A 182 -2.03 3.86 -14.98
N LYS A 183 -2.18 4.81 -14.05
CA LYS A 183 -1.33 4.92 -12.85
C LYS A 183 -1.45 3.70 -11.96
N SER A 184 -2.67 3.22 -11.73
CA SER A 184 -2.94 2.03 -10.91
C SER A 184 -2.24 0.81 -11.49
N ARG A 185 -2.32 0.62 -12.82
CA ARG A 185 -1.64 -0.45 -13.54
C ARG A 185 -0.12 -0.44 -13.34
N LEU A 186 0.49 0.74 -13.22
CA LEU A 186 1.94 0.91 -13.05
C LEU A 186 2.40 1.00 -11.58
N GLN A 187 1.47 1.05 -10.61
CA GLN A 187 1.75 1.26 -9.19
C GLN A 187 1.04 0.20 -8.32
N GLY A 188 -0.12 0.51 -7.74
CA GLY A 188 -0.85 -0.37 -6.81
C GLY A 188 -1.27 -1.71 -7.42
N GLY A 189 -1.52 -1.73 -8.73
CA GLY A 189 -1.83 -2.90 -9.53
C GLY A 189 -0.72 -3.95 -9.57
N VAL A 190 0.54 -3.55 -9.41
CA VAL A 190 1.67 -4.50 -9.32
C VAL A 190 1.56 -5.33 -8.05
N LEU A 191 1.28 -4.67 -6.91
CA LEU A 191 1.06 -5.37 -5.64
C LEU A 191 -0.22 -6.18 -5.70
N MET A 192 -1.31 -5.64 -6.28
CA MET A 192 -2.56 -6.37 -6.42
C MET A 192 -2.41 -7.63 -7.27
N ASN A 193 -1.58 -7.59 -8.33
CA ASN A 193 -1.26 -8.76 -9.13
C ASN A 193 -0.57 -9.85 -8.29
N ASP A 194 0.41 -9.49 -7.46
CA ASP A 194 1.05 -10.45 -6.54
C ASP A 194 0.05 -11.00 -5.51
N ILE A 195 -0.78 -10.15 -4.92
CA ILE A 195 -1.83 -10.56 -3.96
C ILE A 195 -2.79 -11.56 -4.62
N LEU A 196 -3.34 -11.24 -5.79
CA LEU A 196 -4.28 -12.10 -6.51
C LEU A 196 -3.62 -13.42 -6.91
N LYS A 197 -2.37 -13.39 -7.39
CA LYS A 197 -1.60 -14.61 -7.70
C LYS A 197 -1.43 -15.50 -6.47
N ASN A 198 -1.15 -14.92 -5.30
CA ASN A 198 -1.02 -15.71 -4.06
C ASN A 198 -2.36 -16.25 -3.57
N ILE A 199 -3.46 -15.49 -3.68
CA ILE A 199 -4.82 -15.95 -3.38
C ILE A 199 -5.20 -17.12 -4.29
N LYS A 200 -5.04 -16.98 -5.61
CA LYS A 200 -5.31 -18.06 -6.58
C LYS A 200 -4.46 -19.31 -6.30
N LYS A 201 -3.19 -19.13 -5.94
CA LYS A 201 -2.33 -20.25 -5.51
C LYS A 201 -2.82 -20.91 -4.23
N ALA A 202 -3.40 -20.15 -3.29
CA ALA A 202 -3.89 -20.68 -2.02
C ALA A 202 -5.24 -21.39 -2.16
N ALA A 203 -6.01 -21.10 -3.21
CA ALA A 203 -7.20 -21.87 -3.57
C ALA A 203 -6.89 -23.32 -4.00
N ASN A 204 -5.62 -23.66 -4.25
CA ASN A 204 -5.18 -25.03 -4.48
C ASN A 204 -4.99 -25.77 -3.14
N PRO A 205 -5.66 -26.92 -2.89
CA PRO A 205 -5.57 -27.67 -1.63
C PRO A 205 -4.16 -28.12 -1.24
N SER A 206 -3.24 -28.26 -2.20
CA SER A 206 -1.85 -28.63 -1.92
C SER A 206 -1.03 -27.50 -1.28
N ASN A 207 -1.49 -26.26 -1.38
CA ASN A 207 -0.79 -25.11 -0.85
C ASN A 207 -0.95 -25.01 0.67
N LYS A 208 0.18 -25.07 1.37
CA LYS A 208 0.23 -25.01 2.84
C LYS A 208 0.29 -23.60 3.39
N ARG A 209 0.43 -22.57 2.52
CA ARG A 209 0.53 -21.17 2.92
C ARG A 209 -0.82 -20.69 3.43
N LYS A 210 -0.85 -20.24 4.69
CA LYS A 210 -2.04 -19.69 5.35
C LYS A 210 -1.99 -18.16 5.44
N LEU A 211 -0.81 -17.59 5.69
CA LEU A 211 -0.65 -16.17 5.94
C LEU A 211 0.52 -15.61 5.13
N ARG A 212 0.24 -14.54 4.38
CA ARG A 212 1.24 -13.73 3.68
C ARG A 212 1.16 -12.28 4.16
N ILE A 213 2.29 -11.73 4.56
CA ILE A 213 2.38 -10.41 5.18
C ILE A 213 3.34 -9.53 4.39
N TYR A 214 2.95 -8.28 4.18
CA TYR A 214 3.77 -7.22 3.61
C TYR A 214 3.89 -6.07 4.62
N SER A 215 5.10 -5.81 5.09
CA SER A 215 5.45 -4.63 5.91
C SER A 215 5.95 -3.52 5.00
N ALA A 216 5.22 -2.40 4.94
CA ALA A 216 5.45 -1.37 3.94
C ALA A 216 5.06 0.03 4.45
N HIS A 217 4.54 0.88 3.56
CA HIS A 217 4.30 2.30 3.78
C HIS A 217 2.82 2.65 3.63
N ASP A 218 2.46 3.86 4.08
CA ASP A 218 1.19 4.51 3.79
C ASP A 218 0.94 4.59 2.28
N THR A 219 1.95 4.98 1.50
CA THR A 219 1.88 5.02 0.04
C THR A 219 1.55 3.67 -0.58
N THR A 220 2.04 2.57 0.00
CA THR A 220 1.73 1.20 -0.45
C THR A 220 0.26 0.87 -0.26
N ILE A 221 -0.30 1.19 0.92
CA ILE A 221 -1.73 0.99 1.21
C ILE A 221 -2.58 1.91 0.34
N GLY A 222 -2.21 3.20 0.25
CA GLY A 222 -2.92 4.19 -0.56
C GLY A 222 -2.98 3.80 -2.04
N ALA A 223 -1.84 3.45 -2.64
CA ALA A 223 -1.77 3.00 -4.03
C ALA A 223 -2.61 1.74 -4.28
N LEU A 224 -2.57 0.76 -3.36
CA LEU A 224 -3.37 -0.46 -3.44
C LEU A 224 -4.86 -0.15 -3.36
N GLN A 225 -5.28 0.66 -2.39
CA GLN A 225 -6.70 1.01 -2.21
C GLN A 225 -7.23 1.89 -3.35
N VAL A 226 -6.40 2.76 -3.94
CA VAL A 226 -6.76 3.53 -5.15
C VAL A 226 -6.92 2.60 -6.36
N ALA A 227 -6.00 1.65 -6.55
CA ALA A 227 -6.10 0.67 -7.64
C ALA A 227 -7.35 -0.22 -7.54
N LEU A 228 -7.84 -0.47 -6.31
CA LEU A 228 -9.07 -1.21 -6.05
C LEU A 228 -10.33 -0.32 -6.01
N ASN A 229 -10.18 1.00 -6.17
CA ASN A 229 -11.27 1.97 -6.04
C ASN A 229 -12.02 1.87 -4.68
N ILE A 230 -11.27 1.65 -3.60
CA ILE A 230 -11.78 1.56 -2.21
C ILE A 230 -11.07 2.53 -1.25
N PHE A 231 -10.25 3.44 -1.77
CA PHE A 231 -9.53 4.41 -0.96
C PHE A 231 -10.49 5.47 -0.40
N ASN A 232 -10.38 5.73 0.90
CA ASN A 232 -11.30 6.63 1.61
C ASN A 232 -10.87 8.11 1.59
N GLY A 233 -9.82 8.45 0.83
CA GLY A 233 -9.29 9.81 0.73
C GLY A 233 -8.39 10.25 1.90
N LYS A 234 -8.22 9.43 2.95
CA LYS A 234 -7.46 9.77 4.15
C LYS A 234 -6.10 9.08 4.16
N LEU A 235 -5.09 9.74 4.72
CA LEU A 235 -3.78 9.14 4.90
C LEU A 235 -3.86 7.88 5.76
N PRO A 236 -3.29 6.74 5.33
CA PRO A 236 -3.25 5.55 6.17
C PRO A 236 -2.47 5.82 7.46
N PRO A 237 -3.08 5.68 8.66
CA PRO A 237 -2.39 5.95 9.92
C PRO A 237 -1.31 4.90 10.23
N TYR A 238 -0.49 5.14 11.26
CA TYR A 238 0.52 4.18 11.67
C TYR A 238 -0.09 2.83 12.03
N SER A 239 0.59 1.76 11.61
CA SER A 239 0.11 0.38 11.79
C SER A 239 -1.27 0.11 11.17
N ALA A 240 -1.75 0.97 10.27
CA ALA A 240 -2.91 0.67 9.45
C ALA A 240 -2.65 -0.58 8.62
N CYS A 241 -3.66 -1.43 8.48
CA CYS A 241 -3.54 -2.72 7.83
C CYS A 241 -4.73 -2.95 6.88
N GLN A 242 -4.43 -3.03 5.59
CA GLN A 242 -5.34 -3.61 4.60
C GLN A 242 -5.14 -5.13 4.59
N PHE A 243 -6.22 -5.90 4.62
CA PHE A 243 -6.12 -7.35 4.49
C PHE A 243 -7.25 -7.97 3.69
N PHE A 244 -6.94 -9.14 3.12
CA PHE A 244 -7.79 -9.92 2.24
C PHE A 244 -7.91 -11.31 2.84
N GLU A 245 -9.13 -11.79 3.00
CA GLU A 245 -9.44 -13.10 3.55
C GLU A 245 -10.10 -13.94 2.45
N LEU A 246 -9.48 -15.06 2.11
CA LEU A 246 -10.01 -16.03 1.16
C LEU A 246 -10.86 -17.04 1.93
N TYR A 247 -12.15 -17.09 1.66
CA TYR A 247 -13.07 -18.08 2.20
C TYR A 247 -13.42 -19.10 1.13
N GLN A 248 -13.53 -20.35 1.54
CA GLN A 248 -14.19 -21.37 0.74
C GLN A 248 -15.66 -21.40 1.15
N GLU A 249 -16.56 -21.43 0.18
CA GLU A 249 -18.00 -21.46 0.41
C GLU A 249 -18.53 -22.89 0.37
N SER A 250 -19.76 -23.09 0.84
CA SER A 250 -20.42 -24.40 0.83
C SER A 250 -20.60 -25.01 -0.56
N SER A 251 -20.63 -24.17 -1.59
CA SER A 251 -20.64 -24.58 -2.99
C SER A 251 -19.30 -25.15 -3.48
N GLY A 252 -18.24 -25.08 -2.66
CA GLY A 252 -16.86 -25.40 -3.03
C GLY A 252 -16.15 -24.25 -3.77
N GLN A 253 -16.86 -23.18 -4.12
CA GLN A 253 -16.27 -21.97 -4.71
C GLN A 253 -15.56 -21.12 -3.66
N TYR A 254 -14.77 -20.15 -4.11
CA TYR A 254 -14.04 -19.24 -3.23
C TYR A 254 -14.57 -17.81 -3.30
N SER A 255 -14.55 -17.11 -2.18
CA SER A 255 -14.84 -15.68 -2.08
C SER A 255 -13.70 -14.93 -1.37
N ILE A 256 -13.58 -13.65 -1.65
CA ILE A 256 -12.63 -12.74 -1.00
C ILE A 256 -13.43 -11.70 -0.22
N GLU A 257 -13.09 -11.54 1.05
CA GLU A 257 -13.50 -10.39 1.86
C GLU A 257 -12.30 -9.47 2.10
N MET A 258 -12.54 -8.16 2.05
CA MET A 258 -11.52 -7.14 2.25
C MET A 258 -11.81 -6.35 3.51
N TYR A 259 -10.77 -6.06 4.28
CA TYR A 259 -10.91 -5.30 5.52
C TYR A 259 -9.80 -4.28 5.65
N TYR A 260 -10.13 -3.16 6.28
CA TYR A 260 -9.18 -2.11 6.60
C TYR A 260 -9.24 -1.76 8.07
N ARG A 261 -8.15 -2.07 8.79
CA ARG A 261 -7.97 -1.65 10.17
C ARG A 261 -7.10 -0.40 10.20
N ASN A 262 -7.69 0.73 10.53
CA ASN A 262 -7.01 2.03 10.68
C ASN A 262 -7.28 2.71 12.02
N ASP A 263 -8.02 2.05 12.91
CA ASP A 263 -8.31 2.49 14.27
C ASP A 263 -8.18 1.26 15.19
N THR A 264 -7.53 1.42 16.33
CA THR A 264 -7.34 0.33 17.31
C THR A 264 -8.53 0.17 18.24
N SER A 265 -9.39 1.20 18.35
CA SER A 265 -10.56 1.23 19.24
C SER A 265 -11.81 0.57 18.65
N LYS A 266 -11.76 0.14 17.38
CA LYS A 266 -12.90 -0.39 16.64
C LYS A 266 -12.51 -1.62 15.83
N ASP A 267 -13.51 -2.40 15.46
CA ASP A 267 -13.33 -3.48 14.51
C ASP A 267 -12.94 -2.94 13.12
N PRO A 268 -12.18 -3.71 12.32
CA PRO A 268 -11.81 -3.31 10.97
C PRO A 268 -13.03 -3.05 10.08
N TYR A 269 -12.92 -2.03 9.24
CA TYR A 269 -13.94 -1.71 8.25
C TYR A 269 -13.98 -2.80 7.18
N LEU A 270 -15.14 -3.45 7.01
CA LEU A 270 -15.39 -4.32 5.87
C LEU A 270 -15.52 -3.46 4.61
N LEU A 271 -14.69 -3.74 3.61
CA LEU A 271 -14.64 -3.03 2.34
C LEU A 271 -15.23 -3.89 1.22
N THR A 272 -16.00 -3.25 0.34
CA THR A 272 -16.62 -3.91 -0.81
C THR A 272 -15.97 -3.40 -2.09
N LEU A 273 -15.53 -4.32 -2.94
CA LEU A 273 -15.02 -3.95 -4.26
C LEU A 273 -16.20 -3.41 -5.11
N PRO A 274 -16.08 -2.22 -5.73
CA PRO A 274 -17.16 -1.70 -6.57
C PRO A 274 -17.58 -2.69 -7.65
N GLY A 275 -18.89 -2.93 -7.78
CA GLY A 275 -19.43 -3.94 -8.69
C GLY A 275 -19.42 -5.37 -8.16
N CYS A 276 -19.13 -5.57 -6.86
CA CYS A 276 -19.18 -6.88 -6.20
C CYS A 276 -19.94 -6.84 -4.85
N THR A 277 -20.12 -8.00 -4.25
CA THR A 277 -20.61 -8.19 -2.88
C THR A 277 -19.46 -8.13 -1.85
N PRO A 278 -19.74 -7.91 -0.55
CA PRO A 278 -18.68 -7.91 0.48
C PRO A 278 -17.87 -9.22 0.50
N ALA A 279 -18.53 -10.37 0.40
CA ALA A 279 -17.92 -11.64 0.06
C ALA A 279 -17.89 -11.79 -1.46
N CYS A 280 -16.86 -11.25 -2.10
CA CYS A 280 -16.78 -11.16 -3.55
C CYS A 280 -16.29 -12.49 -4.15
N PRO A 281 -17.02 -13.16 -5.06
CA PRO A 281 -16.56 -14.40 -5.69
C PRO A 281 -15.19 -14.22 -6.34
N LEU A 282 -14.27 -15.18 -6.14
CA LEU A 282 -12.86 -15.06 -6.56
C LEU A 282 -12.71 -14.72 -8.06
N GLU A 283 -13.52 -15.34 -8.91
CA GLU A 283 -13.46 -15.07 -10.36
C GLU A 283 -14.02 -13.69 -10.71
N LYS A 284 -15.09 -13.25 -10.05
CA LYS A 284 -15.63 -11.90 -10.24
C LYS A 284 -14.65 -10.84 -9.73
N PHE A 285 -14.00 -11.10 -8.60
CA PHE A 285 -12.92 -10.26 -8.08
C PHE A 285 -11.79 -10.13 -9.11
N ALA A 286 -11.33 -11.25 -9.67
CA ALA A 286 -10.27 -11.27 -10.67
C ALA A 286 -10.65 -10.50 -11.96
N GLU A 287 -11.90 -10.63 -12.40
CA GLU A 287 -12.45 -9.86 -13.54
C GLU A 287 -12.42 -8.35 -13.24
N LEU A 288 -12.95 -7.93 -12.09
CA LEU A 288 -13.08 -6.52 -11.72
C LEU A 288 -11.74 -5.82 -11.53
N VAL A 289 -10.73 -6.52 -11.02
CA VAL A 289 -9.38 -5.95 -10.86
C VAL A 289 -8.52 -6.07 -12.11
N SER A 290 -8.95 -6.83 -13.14
CA SER A 290 -8.16 -7.07 -14.34
C SER A 290 -7.64 -5.82 -15.06
N PRO A 291 -8.38 -4.68 -15.15
CA PRO A 291 -7.89 -3.49 -15.85
C PRO A 291 -6.66 -2.85 -15.20
N VAL A 292 -6.49 -3.04 -13.89
CA VAL A 292 -5.34 -2.51 -13.14
C VAL A 292 -4.21 -3.53 -13.00
N LEU A 293 -4.34 -4.75 -13.54
CA LEU A 293 -3.26 -5.73 -13.51
C LEU A 293 -2.29 -5.49 -14.67
N VAL A 294 -1.01 -5.74 -14.39
CA VAL A 294 0.05 -5.68 -15.40
C VAL A 294 0.87 -6.96 -15.37
N GLU A 295 1.02 -7.60 -16.52
CA GLU A 295 1.85 -8.79 -16.68
C GLU A 295 3.32 -8.44 -16.84
N ASP A 296 3.62 -7.56 -17.80
CA ASP A 296 4.96 -7.03 -18.06
C ASP A 296 4.99 -5.54 -17.71
N TRP A 297 5.42 -5.26 -16.48
CA TRP A 297 5.54 -3.90 -15.97
C TRP A 297 6.58 -3.08 -16.73
N SER A 298 7.70 -3.69 -17.12
CA SER A 298 8.79 -3.00 -17.83
C SER A 298 8.33 -2.52 -19.20
N LYS A 299 7.62 -3.39 -19.94
CA LYS A 299 7.00 -3.01 -21.22
C LYS A 299 5.92 -1.94 -21.02
N ALA A 300 5.12 -2.06 -19.96
CA ALA A 300 4.04 -1.12 -19.67
C ALA A 300 4.53 0.29 -19.30
N CYS A 301 5.69 0.42 -18.65
CA CYS A 301 6.33 1.71 -18.37
C CYS A 301 6.94 2.40 -19.59
N GLY A 302 7.05 1.69 -20.73
CA GLY A 302 7.68 2.20 -21.95
C GLY A 302 9.21 2.16 -21.89
N ASN A 303 9.84 2.02 -23.06
CA ASN A 303 11.29 2.03 -23.18
C ASN A 303 11.84 3.45 -22.89
N LYS A 304 13.04 3.53 -22.29
CA LYS A 304 13.73 4.80 -21.91
C LYS A 304 13.91 5.81 -23.06
N ASP A 305 13.65 5.42 -24.30
CA ASP A 305 13.83 6.22 -25.50
C ASP A 305 12.80 7.35 -25.64
N ILE A 306 11.60 7.25 -25.04
CA ILE A 306 10.60 8.33 -25.12
C ILE A 306 11.11 9.61 -24.46
N MET A 307 11.83 9.50 -23.34
CA MET A 307 12.45 10.66 -22.69
C MET A 307 13.56 11.26 -23.57
N ARG A 308 14.37 10.44 -24.25
CA ARG A 308 15.38 10.92 -25.21
C ARG A 308 14.75 11.64 -26.39
N VAL A 309 13.65 11.11 -26.94
CA VAL A 309 12.92 11.73 -28.06
C VAL A 309 12.25 13.03 -27.63
N CYS A 310 11.66 13.09 -26.43
CA CYS A 310 11.10 14.33 -25.89
C CYS A 310 12.18 15.39 -25.64
N PHE A 311 13.32 15.02 -25.04
CA PHE A 311 14.46 15.92 -24.86
C PHE A 311 15.02 16.40 -26.21
N ALA A 312 15.18 15.51 -27.18
CA ALA A 312 15.66 15.86 -28.51
C ALA A 312 14.70 16.82 -29.24
N LYS A 313 13.39 16.60 -29.15
CA LYS A 313 12.38 17.50 -29.71
C LYS A 313 12.38 18.86 -29.01
N MET A 314 12.52 18.90 -27.68
CA MET A 314 12.57 20.15 -26.91
C MET A 314 13.83 20.96 -27.25
N LEU A 315 15.00 20.31 -27.35
CA LEU A 315 16.25 20.92 -27.82
C LEU A 315 16.12 21.50 -29.24
N CYS A 316 15.45 20.80 -30.14
CA CYS A 316 15.20 21.26 -31.50
C CYS A 316 14.36 22.56 -31.53
N VAL A 317 13.32 22.64 -30.69
CA VAL A 317 12.45 23.83 -30.58
C VAL A 317 13.19 25.00 -29.95
N CYS A 318 14.02 24.77 -28.92
CA CYS A 318 14.83 25.83 -28.32
C CYS A 318 15.86 26.41 -29.31
N ASN A 319 16.49 25.56 -30.13
CA ASN A 319 17.43 26.03 -31.15
C ASN A 319 16.75 26.82 -32.27
N SER A 320 15.57 26.42 -32.73
CA SER A 320 14.84 27.17 -33.76
C SER A 320 14.35 28.53 -33.24
N LEU A 321 13.88 28.61 -31.99
CA LEU A 321 13.53 29.89 -31.35
C LEU A 321 14.74 30.81 -31.14
N SER A 322 15.90 30.25 -30.74
CA SER A 322 17.14 31.02 -30.61
C SER A 322 17.60 31.62 -31.95
N ASN A 323 17.48 30.85 -33.03
CA ASN A 323 17.86 31.32 -34.37
C ASN A 323 16.89 32.40 -34.90
N LEU A 324 15.59 32.27 -34.63
CA LEU A 324 14.61 33.32 -34.96
C LEU A 324 14.90 34.62 -34.20
N LEU A 325 15.25 34.53 -32.91
CA LEU A 325 15.63 35.71 -32.12
C LEU A 325 16.90 36.37 -32.67
N LYS A 326 17.90 35.58 -33.08
CA LYS A 326 19.12 36.11 -33.72
C LYS A 326 18.82 36.81 -35.05
N LEU A 327 17.96 36.23 -35.89
CA LEU A 327 17.53 36.87 -37.14
C LEU A 327 16.79 38.19 -36.86
N TRP A 328 15.93 38.21 -35.84
CA TRP A 328 15.17 39.40 -35.46
C TRP A 328 16.07 40.52 -34.92
N VAL A 329 17.07 40.17 -34.13
CA VAL A 329 18.09 41.13 -33.67
C VAL A 329 18.92 41.65 -34.86
N LEU A 330 19.32 40.78 -35.78
CA LEU A 330 20.06 41.17 -36.99
C LEU A 330 19.24 42.11 -37.89
N THR A 331 17.95 41.85 -38.09
CA THR A 331 17.09 42.77 -38.87
C THR A 331 16.91 44.11 -38.18
N ILE A 332 16.79 44.15 -36.85
CA ILE A 332 16.73 45.43 -36.10
C ILE A 332 18.05 46.19 -36.21
N VAL A 333 19.19 45.53 -36.04
CA VAL A 333 20.50 46.15 -36.14
C VAL A 333 20.73 46.70 -37.55
N SER A 334 20.41 45.91 -38.57
CA SER A 334 20.50 46.33 -39.98
C SER A 334 19.55 47.48 -40.31
N ALA A 335 18.32 47.46 -39.79
CA ALA A 335 17.35 48.56 -39.97
C ALA A 335 17.80 49.85 -39.29
N ASN A 336 18.41 49.75 -38.11
CA ASN A 336 18.98 50.89 -37.39
C ASN A 336 20.25 51.44 -38.06
N GLN A 337 21.11 50.57 -38.60
CA GLN A 337 22.26 50.99 -39.41
C GLN A 337 21.81 51.68 -40.71
N ALA A 338 20.80 51.15 -41.40
CA ALA A 338 20.23 51.79 -42.59
C ALA A 338 19.63 53.18 -42.27
N ARG A 339 18.91 53.33 -41.15
CA ARG A 339 18.43 54.64 -40.69
C ARG A 339 19.56 55.62 -40.37
N SER A 340 20.66 55.14 -39.79
CA SER A 340 21.82 55.98 -39.47
C SER A 340 22.59 56.45 -40.71
N LEU A 341 22.54 55.69 -41.81
CA LEU A 341 23.16 56.06 -43.08
C LEU A 341 22.32 57.09 -43.85
N VAL A 342 20.98 56.99 -43.80
CA VAL A 342 20.07 57.99 -44.40
C VAL A 342 20.13 59.35 -43.68
N GLN A 343 20.51 59.39 -42.41
CA GLN A 343 20.69 60.64 -41.65
C GLN A 343 22.07 61.29 -41.82
N ARG A 344 23.00 60.67 -42.56
CA ARG A 344 24.36 61.18 -42.78
C ARG A 344 24.62 61.74 -44.19
N ASP A 345 23.58 61.95 -44.99
CA ASP A 345 23.70 62.57 -46.31
C ASP A 345 23.05 63.97 -46.31
N PRO A 346 23.76 65.03 -45.90
CA PRO A 346 23.42 66.40 -46.25
C PRO A 346 24.13 66.73 -47.57
N GLY A 347 23.51 66.33 -48.68
CA GLY A 347 23.82 66.81 -50.03
C GLY A 347 22.79 67.81 -50.48
#